data_AF-A0AAN5HY44-F1
#
_entry.id   AF-A0AAN5HY44-F1
#
_cell.length_a   1.000
_cell.length_b   1.000
_cell.length_c   1.000
_cell.angle_alpha   90.00
_cell.angle_beta   90.00
_cell.angle_gamma   90.00
#
_symmetry.space_group_name_H-M   'P 1'
#
loop_
_entity.id
_entity.type
_entity.pdbx_description
1 polymer ?
#
loop_
_entity_poly.entity_id
_entity_poly.type
_entity_poly.pdbx_seq_one_letter_code
_entity_poly.pdbx_strand_id
1 'polypeptide(L)'
;MEISSLACSIAQVIPNFGLSAGVIIVLLISLDRLLSIHFSPSTINKHARLILTCHTIAIIAYATLQYAFAYLYFEERNVICNPPEIYHGRGKELWGITSLSVIALSIVVYYAVWRELASNGARTDLNHSRRVFRSVFAVMCTIILGWFLTMTIIVIDRFVLDLQGRWMYIGEEVAGIPANTALTLNCLVLYSTSVEYRRAFRRQLRMIPLVGRLFGNTKVFNLSLETTM
;
A
#
# COMPACT_ATOMS: atom_id res chain seq x y z
N MET A 1 14.83 25.13 0.63
CA MET A 1 15.62 25.13 1.88
C MET A 1 16.38 23.83 1.85
N GLU A 2 17.65 23.88 1.52
CA GLU A 2 18.50 22.68 1.47
C GLU A 2 18.86 22.30 2.90
N ILE A 3 18.74 21.02 3.22
CA ILE A 3 19.14 20.47 4.51
C ILE A 3 20.20 19.38 4.29
N SER A 4 20.94 19.05 5.34
CA SER A 4 21.90 17.95 5.27
C SER A 4 21.17 16.64 4.97
N SER A 5 21.77 15.80 4.12
CA SER A 5 21.21 14.49 3.79
C SER A 5 20.98 13.63 5.04
N LEU A 6 21.79 13.76 6.08
CA LEU A 6 21.58 13.08 7.37
C LEU A 6 20.26 13.52 8.05
N ALA A 7 20.01 14.83 8.15
CA ALA A 7 18.79 15.34 8.76
C ALA A 7 17.54 14.90 7.96
N CYS A 8 17.66 14.89 6.62
CA CYS A 8 16.59 14.38 5.78
C CYS A 8 16.36 12.88 5.98
N SER A 9 17.41 12.06 5.98
CA SER A 9 17.32 10.62 6.19
C SER A 9 16.62 10.27 7.50
N ILE A 10 16.92 10.99 8.58
CA ILE A 10 16.26 10.80 9.88
C ILE A 10 14.77 11.15 9.80
N ALA A 11 14.42 12.28 9.18
CA ALA A 11 13.02 12.70 9.01
C ALA A 11 12.22 11.71 8.14
N GLN A 12 12.87 11.10 7.14
CA GLN A 12 12.25 10.19 6.19
C GLN A 12 12.20 8.73 6.65
N VAL A 13 12.75 8.37 7.82
CA VAL A 13 12.69 6.98 8.32
C VAL A 13 11.25 6.47 8.36
N ILE A 14 10.33 7.19 9.01
CA ILE A 14 8.93 6.74 9.17
C ILE A 14 8.17 6.74 7.84
N PRO A 15 8.20 7.83 7.03
CA PRO A 15 7.57 7.83 5.71
C PRO A 15 8.09 6.71 4.80
N ASN A 16 9.40 6.48 4.78
CA ASN A 16 10.00 5.44 3.95
C ASN A 16 9.60 4.04 4.42
N PHE A 17 9.51 3.79 5.74
CA PHE A 17 8.96 2.54 6.25
C PHE A 17 7.55 2.29 5.72
N GLY A 18 6.68 3.30 5.82
CA GLY A 18 5.30 3.22 5.34
C GLY A 18 5.23 2.92 3.84
N LEU A 19 6.09 3.57 3.05
CA LEU A 19 6.18 3.37 1.60
C LEU A 19 6.63 1.94 1.26
N SER A 20 7.73 1.48 1.85
CA SER A 20 8.25 0.12 1.62
C SER A 20 7.29 -0.96 2.12
N ALA A 21 6.73 -0.78 3.31
CA ALA A 21 5.75 -1.71 3.86
C ALA A 21 4.48 -1.76 2.99
N GLY A 22 4.00 -0.63 2.49
CA GLY A 22 2.85 -0.58 1.59
C GLY A 22 3.03 -1.40 0.32
N VAL A 23 4.21 -1.30 -0.32
CA VAL A 23 4.54 -2.05 -1.54
C VAL A 23 4.52 -3.56 -1.31
N ILE A 24 5.14 -4.04 -0.24
CA ILE A 24 5.18 -5.49 0.04
C ILE A 24 3.84 -6.02 0.58
N ILE A 25 3.09 -5.22 1.35
CA ILE A 25 1.75 -5.58 1.83
C ILE A 25 0.81 -5.87 0.67
N VAL A 26 0.91 -5.13 -0.44
CA VAL A 26 0.14 -5.38 -1.66
C VAL A 26 0.37 -6.81 -2.18
N LEU A 27 1.62 -7.23 -2.33
CA LEU A 27 1.94 -8.60 -2.74
C LEU A 27 1.42 -9.64 -1.74
N LEU A 28 1.60 -9.38 -0.45
CA LEU A 28 1.17 -10.28 0.61
C LEU A 28 -0.36 -10.45 0.66
N ILE A 29 -1.13 -9.38 0.45
CA ILE A 29 -2.59 -9.45 0.33
C ILE A 29 -3.00 -10.32 -0.87
N SER A 30 -2.32 -10.19 -2.01
CA SER A 30 -2.58 -11.04 -3.18
C SER A 30 -2.29 -12.52 -2.87
N LEU A 31 -1.21 -12.82 -2.16
CA LEU A 31 -0.86 -14.17 -1.74
C LEU A 31 -1.85 -14.74 -0.72
N ASP A 32 -2.28 -13.96 0.27
CA ASP A 32 -3.32 -14.35 1.23
C ASP A 32 -4.62 -14.77 0.53
N ARG A 33 -5.01 -14.04 -0.53
CA ARG A 33 -6.18 -14.37 -1.34
C ARG A 33 -5.99 -15.65 -2.13
N LEU A 34 -4.80 -15.87 -2.69
CA LEU A 34 -4.46 -17.11 -3.39
C LEU A 34 -4.54 -18.31 -2.44
N LEU A 35 -3.94 -18.19 -1.25
CA LEU A 35 -4.03 -19.22 -0.20
C LEU A 35 -5.48 -19.50 0.20
N SER A 36 -6.30 -18.46 0.34
CA SER A 36 -7.72 -18.57 0.67
C SER A 36 -8.56 -19.31 -0.37
N ILE A 37 -8.13 -19.36 -1.63
CA ILE A 37 -8.82 -20.09 -2.70
C ILE A 37 -8.38 -21.54 -2.74
N HIS A 38 -7.07 -21.81 -2.57
CA HIS A 38 -6.53 -23.17 -2.69
C HIS A 38 -6.73 -24.00 -1.41
N PHE A 39 -6.74 -23.38 -0.24
CA PHE A 39 -6.86 -24.08 1.04
C PHE A 39 -8.24 -23.88 1.68
N SER A 40 -8.72 -24.91 2.38
CA SER A 40 -9.96 -24.82 3.17
C SER A 40 -9.81 -23.77 4.30
N PRO A 41 -10.88 -23.03 4.64
CA PRO A 41 -10.88 -22.09 5.77
C PRO A 41 -10.43 -22.71 7.10
N SER A 42 -10.71 -24.00 7.31
CA SER A 42 -10.28 -24.74 8.50
C SER A 42 -8.76 -24.85 8.61
N THR A 43 -8.08 -25.14 7.50
CA THR A 43 -6.61 -25.22 7.40
C THR A 43 -5.98 -23.84 7.63
N ILE A 44 -6.54 -22.80 7.03
CA ILE A 44 -6.04 -21.43 7.20
C ILE A 44 -6.15 -20.99 8.65
N ASN A 45 -7.29 -21.22 9.29
CA ASN A 45 -7.49 -20.86 10.70
C ASN A 45 -6.53 -21.61 11.64
N LYS A 46 -6.25 -22.90 11.35
CA LYS A 46 -5.27 -23.69 12.12
C LYS A 46 -3.86 -23.09 12.03
N HIS A 47 -3.48 -22.58 10.86
CA HIS A 47 -2.15 -22.03 10.58
C HIS A 47 -2.09 -20.50 10.56
N ALA A 48 -3.14 -19.80 11.00
CA ALA A 48 -3.27 -18.35 10.88
C ALA A 48 -2.11 -17.59 11.54
N ARG A 49 -1.67 -18.06 12.72
CA ARG A 49 -0.50 -17.47 13.41
C ARG A 49 0.78 -17.60 12.61
N LEU A 50 1.01 -18.76 11.98
CA LEU A 50 2.20 -18.99 11.17
C LEU A 50 2.17 -18.11 9.92
N ILE A 51 1.03 -18.06 9.22
CA ILE A 51 0.85 -17.22 8.04
C ILE A 51 1.11 -15.75 8.38
N LEU A 52 0.52 -15.25 9.47
CA LEU A 52 0.72 -13.88 9.93
C LEU A 52 2.19 -13.60 10.27
N THR A 53 2.85 -14.50 11.00
CA THR A 53 4.29 -14.37 11.31
C THR A 53 5.13 -14.33 10.04
N CYS A 54 4.86 -15.18 9.05
CA CYS A 54 5.57 -15.14 7.76
C CYS A 54 5.36 -13.79 7.03
N HIS A 55 4.13 -13.25 7.07
CA HIS A 55 3.84 -11.94 6.48
C HIS A 55 4.60 -10.82 7.18
N THR A 56 4.61 -10.81 8.52
CA THR A 56 5.36 -9.84 9.31
C THR A 56 6.87 -9.92 9.05
N ILE A 57 7.43 -11.14 8.99
CA ILE A 57 8.84 -11.36 8.65
C ILE A 57 9.14 -10.82 7.24
N ALA A 58 8.28 -11.07 6.25
CA ALA A 58 8.45 -10.57 4.90
C ALA A 58 8.44 -9.03 4.83
N ILE A 59 7.54 -8.37 5.59
CA ILE A 59 7.50 -6.91 5.68
C ILE A 59 8.80 -6.36 6.27
N ILE A 60 9.25 -6.92 7.39
CA ILE A 60 10.48 -6.47 8.07
C ILE A 60 11.70 -6.72 7.18
N ALA A 61 11.79 -7.89 6.55
CA ALA A 61 12.90 -8.24 5.66
C ALA A 61 12.98 -7.30 4.46
N TYR A 62 11.83 -7.00 3.83
CA TYR A 62 11.78 -6.07 2.69
C TYR A 62 12.14 -4.64 3.12
N ALA A 63 11.58 -4.14 4.22
CA ALA A 63 11.93 -2.82 4.73
C ALA A 63 13.42 -2.71 5.08
N THR A 64 13.99 -3.75 5.70
CA THR A 64 15.42 -3.80 6.04
C THR A 64 16.29 -3.78 4.78
N LEU A 65 15.90 -4.52 3.74
CA LEU A 65 16.59 -4.48 2.44
C LEU A 65 16.59 -3.06 1.84
N GLN A 66 15.47 -2.35 1.91
CA GLN A 66 15.38 -0.98 1.44
C GLN A 66 16.30 -0.05 2.25
N TYR A 67 16.29 -0.12 3.58
CA TYR A 67 17.24 0.66 4.38
C TYR A 67 18.70 0.29 4.11
N ALA A 68 19.00 -0.98 3.80
CA ALA A 68 20.34 -1.37 3.39
C ALA A 68 20.77 -0.65 2.11
N PHE A 69 19.88 -0.50 1.11
CA PHE A 69 20.19 0.30 -0.08
C PHE A 69 20.42 1.78 0.25
N ALA A 70 19.64 2.35 1.17
CA ALA A 70 19.84 3.74 1.59
C ALA A 70 21.19 3.95 2.31
N TYR A 71 21.58 3.01 3.18
CA TYR A 71 22.81 3.12 3.98
C TYR A 71 24.09 2.78 3.19
N LEU A 72 24.07 1.72 2.39
CA LEU A 72 25.25 1.25 1.64
C LEU A 72 25.71 2.25 0.57
N TYR A 73 24.78 3.02 0.02
CA TYR A 73 25.06 4.03 -1.00
C TYR A 73 24.92 5.45 -0.45
N PHE A 74 25.02 5.64 0.87
CA PHE A 74 24.86 6.96 1.48
C PHE A 74 26.02 7.89 1.10
N GLU A 75 25.68 9.09 0.64
CA GLU A 75 26.62 10.16 0.31
C GLU A 75 26.16 11.42 1.05
N GLU A 76 27.11 12.12 1.69
CA GLU A 76 26.81 13.37 2.37
C GLU A 76 26.71 14.51 1.35
N ARG A 77 25.52 15.09 1.22
CA ARG A 77 25.24 16.20 0.31
C ARG A 77 24.07 17.03 0.81
N ASN A 78 23.96 18.25 0.31
CA ASN A 78 22.78 19.07 0.53
C ASN A 78 21.66 18.61 -0.38
N VAL A 79 20.49 18.31 0.21
CA VAL A 79 19.31 17.83 -0.53
C VAL A 79 18.08 18.64 -0.18
N ILE A 80 17.15 18.69 -1.11
CA ILE A 80 15.76 19.06 -0.82
C ILE A 80 15.10 17.81 -0.28
N CYS A 81 14.59 17.87 0.95
CA CYS A 81 14.16 16.66 1.62
C CYS A 81 12.84 16.13 1.07
N ASN A 82 12.90 14.97 0.42
CA ASN A 82 11.75 14.23 -0.06
C ASN A 82 11.92 12.72 0.23
N PRO A 83 10.85 11.91 0.12
CA PRO A 83 10.94 10.49 0.46
C PRO A 83 11.96 9.70 -0.36
N PRO A 84 12.08 9.88 -1.70
CA PRO A 84 13.11 9.20 -2.49
C PRO A 84 14.56 9.64 -2.22
N GLU A 85 14.79 10.86 -1.70
CA GLU A 85 16.13 11.40 -1.44
C GLU A 85 16.85 10.71 -0.28
N ILE A 86 16.19 9.83 0.48
CA ILE A 86 16.90 8.93 1.41
C ILE A 86 17.84 7.97 0.65
N TYR A 87 17.57 7.72 -0.64
CA TYR A 87 18.39 6.87 -1.49
C TYR A 87 19.27 7.74 -2.40
N HIS A 88 20.58 7.51 -2.37
CA HIS A 88 21.52 8.22 -3.22
C HIS A 88 22.10 7.31 -4.32
N GLY A 89 22.46 7.93 -5.45
CA GLY A 89 23.08 7.27 -6.58
C GLY A 89 22.39 5.96 -6.98
N ARG A 90 23.17 4.88 -7.00
CA ARG A 90 22.71 3.52 -7.33
C ARG A 90 21.69 2.95 -6.34
N GLY A 91 21.65 3.45 -5.10
CA GLY A 91 20.62 3.07 -4.12
C GLY A 91 19.21 3.45 -4.59
N LYS A 92 19.07 4.61 -5.26
CA LYS A 92 17.78 5.09 -5.79
C LYS A 92 17.28 4.21 -6.93
N GLU A 93 18.18 3.74 -7.79
CA GLU A 93 17.88 2.80 -8.86
C GLU A 93 17.45 1.44 -8.31
N LEU A 94 18.19 0.89 -7.33
CA LEU A 94 17.86 -0.39 -6.70
C LEU A 94 16.52 -0.35 -5.97
N TRP A 95 16.23 0.73 -5.25
CA TRP A 95 14.92 0.96 -4.62
C TRP A 95 13.80 0.97 -5.67
N GLY A 96 13.99 1.70 -6.78
CA GLY A 96 13.02 1.76 -7.87
C GLY A 96 12.77 0.40 -8.52
N ILE A 97 13.84 -0.32 -8.91
CA ILE A 97 13.76 -1.63 -9.56
C ILE A 97 13.08 -2.66 -8.64
N THR A 98 13.48 -2.71 -7.37
CA THR A 98 12.90 -3.68 -6.42
C THR A 98 11.44 -3.37 -6.10
N SER A 99 11.08 -2.10 -5.96
CA SER A 99 9.68 -1.68 -5.77
C SER A 99 8.82 -2.04 -6.98
N LEU A 100 9.28 -1.72 -8.19
CA LEU A 100 8.60 -2.06 -9.43
C LEU A 100 8.43 -3.58 -9.59
N SER A 101 9.46 -4.36 -9.25
CA SER A 101 9.43 -5.82 -9.31
C SER A 101 8.37 -6.42 -8.38
N VAL A 102 8.25 -5.90 -7.15
CA VAL A 102 7.21 -6.35 -6.20
C VAL A 102 5.81 -6.00 -6.69
N ILE A 103 5.62 -4.80 -7.24
CA ILE A 103 4.33 -4.38 -7.82
C ILE A 103 3.99 -5.27 -9.02
N ALA A 104 4.92 -5.52 -9.94
CA ALA A 104 4.71 -6.39 -11.09
C ALA A 104 4.35 -7.82 -10.65
N LEU A 105 5.07 -8.38 -9.68
CA LEU A 105 4.77 -9.70 -9.11
C LEU A 105 3.37 -9.72 -8.47
N SER A 106 2.98 -8.65 -7.77
CA SER A 106 1.65 -8.56 -7.17
C SER A 106 0.54 -8.61 -8.21
N ILE A 107 0.72 -7.98 -9.39
CA ILE A 107 -0.21 -8.03 -10.51
C ILE A 107 -0.34 -9.46 -11.04
N VAL A 108 0.79 -10.16 -11.23
CA VAL A 108 0.81 -11.55 -11.71
C VAL A 108 0.05 -12.47 -10.76
N VAL A 109 0.36 -12.40 -9.46
CA VAL A 109 -0.33 -13.20 -8.44
C VAL A 109 -1.82 -12.85 -8.41
N TYR A 110 -2.15 -11.58 -8.50
CA TYR A 110 -3.54 -11.13 -8.49
C TYR A 110 -4.33 -11.63 -9.71
N TYR A 111 -3.71 -11.64 -10.88
CA TYR A 111 -4.29 -12.21 -12.09
C TYR A 111 -4.54 -13.72 -11.95
N ALA A 112 -3.64 -14.45 -11.30
CA ALA A 112 -3.87 -15.87 -10.99
C ALA A 112 -5.10 -16.07 -10.09
N VAL A 113 -5.23 -15.25 -9.03
CA VAL A 113 -6.41 -15.25 -8.13
C VAL A 113 -7.70 -14.97 -8.92
N TRP A 114 -7.69 -13.99 -9.84
CA TRP A 114 -8.83 -13.69 -10.71
C TRP A 114 -9.25 -14.88 -11.56
N ARG A 115 -8.28 -15.54 -12.22
CA ARG A 115 -8.55 -16.71 -13.07
C ARG A 115 -9.18 -17.85 -12.28
N GLU A 116 -8.69 -18.14 -11.08
CA GLU A 116 -9.25 -19.17 -10.22
C GLU A 116 -10.67 -18.83 -9.74
N LEU A 117 -10.93 -17.57 -9.39
CA LEU A 117 -12.27 -17.10 -9.00
C LEU A 117 -13.26 -17.13 -10.17
N ALA A 118 -12.80 -16.88 -11.39
CA ALA A 118 -13.61 -16.94 -12.60
C ALA A 118 -13.96 -18.40 -12.97
N SER A 119 -12.99 -19.31 -12.88
CA SER A 119 -13.14 -20.73 -13.18
C SER A 119 -14.11 -21.44 -12.21
N ASN A 120 -14.03 -21.12 -10.92
CA ASN A 120 -14.72 -21.89 -9.87
C ASN A 120 -16.13 -21.39 -9.50
N GLY A 121 -16.85 -20.70 -10.40
CA GLY A 121 -18.02 -19.84 -10.12
C GLY A 121 -19.28 -20.39 -9.42
N ALA A 122 -19.26 -21.58 -8.81
CA ALA A 122 -20.44 -22.26 -8.24
C ALA A 122 -20.40 -22.53 -6.71
N ARG A 123 -19.32 -22.24 -5.97
CA ARG A 123 -19.30 -22.47 -4.50
C ARG A 123 -19.77 -21.25 -3.71
N THR A 124 -20.64 -21.46 -2.72
CA THR A 124 -21.20 -20.43 -1.83
C THR A 124 -20.13 -19.65 -1.04
N ASP A 125 -19.05 -20.30 -0.61
CA ASP A 125 -17.88 -19.64 0.02
C ASP A 125 -17.16 -18.65 -0.92
N LEU A 126 -17.22 -18.89 -2.25
CA LEU A 126 -16.60 -18.00 -3.22
C LEU A 126 -17.34 -16.67 -3.35
N ASN A 127 -18.61 -16.57 -2.96
CA ASN A 127 -19.34 -15.31 -2.99
C ASN A 127 -18.78 -14.31 -1.96
N HIS A 128 -18.41 -14.79 -0.77
CA HIS A 128 -17.72 -13.97 0.22
C HIS A 128 -16.32 -13.58 -0.29
N SER A 129 -15.56 -14.55 -0.80
CA SER A 129 -14.24 -14.30 -1.38
C SER A 129 -14.27 -13.34 -2.57
N ARG A 130 -15.30 -13.39 -3.43
CA ARG A 130 -15.50 -12.46 -4.56
C ARG A 130 -15.77 -11.03 -4.11
N ARG A 131 -16.55 -10.84 -3.04
CA ARG A 131 -16.81 -9.51 -2.48
C ARG A 131 -15.53 -8.89 -1.94
N VAL A 132 -14.79 -9.66 -1.13
CA VAL A 132 -13.50 -9.23 -0.57
C VAL A 132 -12.49 -8.98 -1.69
N PHE A 133 -12.43 -9.86 -2.69
CA PHE A 133 -11.62 -9.69 -3.88
C PHE A 133 -11.93 -8.38 -4.62
N ARG A 134 -13.19 -8.01 -4.83
CA ARG A 134 -13.56 -6.75 -5.49
C ARG A 134 -13.03 -5.51 -4.74
N SER A 135 -13.07 -5.51 -3.40
CA SER A 135 -12.51 -4.41 -2.61
C SER A 135 -10.99 -4.33 -2.72
N VAL A 136 -10.30 -5.47 -2.71
CA VAL A 136 -8.84 -5.53 -2.90
C VAL A 136 -8.46 -5.11 -4.31
N PHE A 137 -9.24 -5.49 -5.33
CA PHE A 137 -9.02 -5.09 -6.72
C PHE A 137 -9.00 -3.57 -6.86
N ALA A 138 -9.98 -2.89 -6.25
CA ALA A 138 -10.05 -1.43 -6.29
C ALA A 138 -8.81 -0.76 -5.67
N VAL A 139 -8.32 -1.32 -4.55
CA VAL A 139 -7.06 -0.88 -3.91
C VAL A 139 -5.87 -1.12 -4.84
N MET A 140 -5.75 -2.31 -5.44
CA MET A 140 -4.67 -2.61 -6.38
C MET A 140 -4.67 -1.67 -7.58
N CYS A 141 -5.83 -1.43 -8.19
CA CYS A 141 -5.95 -0.49 -9.30
C CYS A 141 -5.50 0.91 -8.90
N THR A 142 -5.89 1.38 -7.72
CA THR A 142 -5.51 2.72 -7.24
C THR A 142 -3.99 2.82 -7.06
N ILE A 143 -3.36 1.80 -6.48
CA ILE A 143 -1.90 1.76 -6.28
C ILE A 143 -1.18 1.68 -7.63
N ILE A 144 -1.57 0.78 -8.52
CA ILE A 144 -0.95 0.60 -9.84
C ILE A 144 -1.07 1.89 -10.66
N LEU A 145 -2.26 2.51 -10.69
CA LEU A 145 -2.47 3.77 -11.40
C LEU A 145 -1.65 4.91 -10.79
N GLY A 146 -1.58 5.01 -9.46
CA GLY A 146 -0.75 6.02 -8.78
C GLY A 146 0.74 5.89 -9.14
N TRP A 147 1.27 4.68 -9.11
CA TRP A 147 2.66 4.41 -9.50
C TRP A 147 2.90 4.62 -11.00
N PHE A 148 1.98 4.18 -11.86
CA PHE A 148 2.09 4.37 -13.30
C PHE A 148 2.08 5.85 -13.68
N LEU A 149 1.20 6.65 -13.09
CA LEU A 149 1.16 8.10 -13.28
C LEU A 149 2.45 8.76 -12.79
N THR A 150 2.95 8.36 -11.62
CA THR A 150 4.23 8.85 -11.07
C THR A 150 5.38 8.61 -12.05
N MET A 151 5.52 7.38 -12.56
CA MET A 151 6.58 7.04 -13.51
C MET A 151 6.42 7.77 -14.85
N THR A 152 5.18 7.94 -15.31
CA THR A 152 4.88 8.69 -16.53
C THR A 152 5.32 10.14 -16.41
N ILE A 153 5.02 10.80 -15.29
CA ILE A 153 5.43 12.19 -15.03
C ILE A 153 6.96 12.28 -14.99
N ILE A 154 7.65 11.37 -14.28
CA ILE A 154 9.13 11.35 -14.23
C ILE A 154 9.74 11.21 -15.63
N VAL A 155 9.17 10.34 -16.48
CA VAL A 155 9.65 10.15 -17.85
C VAL A 155 9.43 11.42 -18.69
N ILE A 156 8.26 12.06 -18.58
CA ILE A 156 7.97 13.32 -19.28
C ILE A 156 8.93 14.43 -18.84
N ASP A 157 9.12 14.60 -17.53
CA ASP A 157 10.00 15.63 -16.97
C ASP A 157 11.45 15.46 -17.44
N ARG A 158 11.94 14.21 -17.51
CA ARG A 158 13.32 13.90 -17.90
C ARG A 158 13.55 13.91 -19.41
N PHE A 159 12.64 13.34 -20.20
CA PHE A 159 12.90 13.07 -21.63
C PHE A 159 12.15 13.99 -22.58
N VAL A 160 11.04 14.59 -22.16
CA VAL A 160 10.22 15.46 -23.02
C VAL A 160 10.47 16.93 -22.69
N LEU A 161 10.47 17.27 -21.41
CA LEU A 161 10.67 18.64 -20.94
C LEU A 161 12.14 19.00 -20.68
N ASP A 162 13.03 18.00 -20.62
CA ASP A 162 14.46 18.12 -20.30
C ASP A 162 14.69 19.06 -19.10
N LEU A 163 13.90 18.86 -18.04
CA LEU A 163 13.99 19.72 -16.85
C LEU A 163 15.33 19.49 -16.17
N GLN A 164 16.02 20.59 -15.83
CA GLN A 164 17.31 20.56 -15.15
C GLN A 164 17.29 21.36 -13.85
N GLY A 165 18.20 21.01 -12.94
CA GLY A 165 18.39 21.69 -11.66
C GLY A 165 17.09 21.77 -10.86
N ARG A 166 16.71 22.99 -10.45
CA ARG A 166 15.54 23.23 -9.58
C ARG A 166 14.22 22.77 -10.19
N TRP A 167 14.04 22.86 -11.51
CA TRP A 167 12.79 22.46 -12.16
C TRP A 167 12.60 20.95 -12.18
N MET A 168 13.70 20.19 -12.29
CA MET A 168 13.69 18.74 -12.19
C MET A 168 13.21 18.29 -10.80
N TYR A 169 13.70 18.94 -9.75
CA TYR A 169 13.25 18.64 -8.38
C TYR A 169 11.75 18.92 -8.20
N ILE A 170 11.26 20.06 -8.68
CA ILE A 170 9.82 20.38 -8.62
C ILE A 170 9.01 19.34 -9.39
N GLY A 171 9.49 18.90 -10.55
CA GLY A 171 8.89 17.81 -11.33
C GLY A 171 8.80 16.50 -10.54
N GLU A 172 9.90 16.08 -9.90
CA GLU A 172 9.92 14.87 -9.06
C GLU A 172 8.97 14.97 -7.85
N GLU A 173 8.80 16.15 -7.22
CA GLU A 173 7.80 16.36 -6.18
C GLU A 173 6.36 16.21 -6.70
N VAL A 174 6.07 16.83 -7.85
CA VAL A 174 4.75 16.74 -8.50
C VAL A 174 4.46 15.29 -8.92
N ALA A 175 5.47 14.59 -9.42
CA ALA A 175 5.37 13.19 -9.78
C ALA A 175 5.07 12.29 -8.58
N GLY A 176 5.47 12.67 -7.37
CA GLY A 176 5.13 11.93 -6.14
C GLY A 176 3.66 12.05 -5.72
N ILE A 177 2.92 13.05 -6.19
CA ILE A 177 1.54 13.33 -5.74
C ILE A 177 0.59 12.16 -6.08
N PRO A 178 0.55 11.59 -7.30
CA PRO A 178 -0.29 10.45 -7.62
C PRO A 178 -0.06 9.23 -6.73
N ALA A 179 1.20 8.84 -6.48
CA ALA A 179 1.50 7.70 -5.62
C ALA A 179 1.06 7.93 -4.17
N ASN A 180 1.32 9.11 -3.60
CA ASN A 180 0.90 9.45 -2.24
C ASN A 180 -0.63 9.55 -2.10
N THR A 181 -1.29 10.10 -3.12
CA THR A 181 -2.76 10.16 -3.19
C THR A 181 -3.35 8.75 -3.24
N ALA A 182 -2.78 7.87 -4.07
CA ALA A 182 -3.20 6.48 -4.18
C ALA A 182 -3.09 5.75 -2.83
N LEU A 183 -1.99 5.94 -2.11
CA LEU A 183 -1.80 5.36 -0.78
C LEU A 183 -2.85 5.86 0.22
N THR A 184 -3.19 7.15 0.17
CA THR A 184 -4.18 7.78 1.07
C THR A 184 -5.60 7.32 0.74
N LEU A 185 -5.94 7.24 -0.55
CA LEU A 185 -7.26 6.83 -1.03
C LEU A 185 -7.61 5.39 -0.66
N ASN A 186 -6.63 4.51 -0.45
CA ASN A 186 -6.85 3.11 -0.07
C ASN A 186 -7.75 2.97 1.17
N CYS A 187 -7.61 3.85 2.16
CA CYS A 187 -8.48 3.85 3.34
C CYS A 187 -9.95 4.14 2.97
N LEU A 188 -10.18 5.14 2.12
CA LEU A 188 -11.51 5.52 1.64
C LEU A 188 -12.12 4.44 0.73
N VAL A 189 -11.31 3.85 -0.14
CA VAL A 189 -11.72 2.74 -1.02
C VAL A 189 -12.11 1.53 -0.17
N LEU A 190 -11.30 1.14 0.82
CA LEU A 190 -11.64 0.03 1.72
C LEU A 190 -12.89 0.32 2.55
N TYR A 191 -13.04 1.54 3.07
CA TYR A 191 -14.21 1.93 3.83
C TYR A 191 -15.49 1.96 2.99
N SER A 192 -15.43 2.40 1.72
CA SER A 192 -16.60 2.42 0.84
C SER A 192 -16.97 1.02 0.33
N THR A 193 -15.98 0.17 0.02
CA THR A 193 -16.20 -1.10 -0.68
C THR A 193 -16.37 -2.32 0.23
N SER A 194 -15.76 -2.35 1.42
CA SER A 194 -15.82 -3.50 2.35
C SER A 194 -16.71 -3.24 3.56
N VAL A 195 -17.74 -4.07 3.75
CA VAL A 195 -18.59 -4.03 4.95
C VAL A 195 -17.84 -4.53 6.18
N GLU A 196 -16.98 -5.52 5.98
CA GLU A 196 -16.14 -6.16 6.97
C GLU A 196 -15.13 -5.16 7.52
N TYR A 197 -14.45 -4.42 6.65
CA TYR A 197 -13.53 -3.34 7.03
C TYR A 197 -14.26 -2.25 7.82
N ARG A 198 -15.42 -1.77 7.35
CA ARG A 198 -16.24 -0.79 8.09
C ARG A 198 -16.63 -1.28 9.49
N ARG A 199 -16.99 -2.56 9.61
CA ARG A 199 -17.39 -3.17 10.89
C ARG A 199 -16.20 -3.22 11.85
N ALA A 200 -15.03 -3.64 11.36
CA ALA A 200 -13.79 -3.66 12.14
C ALA A 200 -13.36 -2.25 12.56
N PHE A 201 -13.39 -1.29 11.62
CA PHE A 201 -13.04 0.10 11.87
C PHE A 201 -13.95 0.75 12.93
N ARG A 202 -15.28 0.57 12.81
CA ARG A 202 -16.24 1.04 13.84
C ARG A 202 -16.03 0.35 15.18
N ARG A 203 -15.66 -0.93 15.20
CA ARG A 203 -15.33 -1.65 16.43
C ARG A 203 -14.09 -1.06 17.10
N GLN A 204 -13.04 -0.76 16.34
CA GLN A 204 -11.83 -0.12 16.84
C GLN A 204 -12.08 1.30 17.35
N LEU A 205 -12.84 2.12 16.62
CA LEU A 205 -13.22 3.47 17.05
C LEU A 205 -13.98 3.48 18.37
N ARG A 206 -14.85 2.48 18.61
CA ARG A 206 -15.59 2.34 19.89
C ARG A 206 -14.70 1.94 21.07
N MET A 207 -13.54 1.34 20.82
CA MET A 207 -12.57 1.00 21.88
C MET A 207 -11.73 2.21 22.33
N ILE A 208 -11.70 3.30 21.54
CA ILE A 208 -11.01 4.54 21.91
C ILE A 208 -11.91 5.30 22.90
N PRO A 209 -11.50 5.52 24.17
CA PRO A 209 -12.38 6.05 25.22
C PRO A 209 -12.99 7.42 24.89
N LEU A 210 -12.24 8.26 24.18
CA LEU A 210 -12.61 9.63 23.81
C LEU A 210 -13.68 9.66 22.70
N VAL A 211 -13.54 8.78 21.70
CA VAL A 211 -14.47 8.63 20.56
C VAL A 211 -15.68 7.78 20.96
N GLY A 212 -15.49 6.76 21.81
CA GLY A 212 -16.55 5.94 22.37
C GLY A 212 -17.56 6.73 23.21
N ARG A 213 -17.14 7.85 23.85
CA ARG A 213 -18.07 8.77 24.54
C ARG A 213 -18.88 9.63 23.55
N LEU A 214 -18.28 10.07 22.45
CA LEU A 214 -18.97 10.81 21.37
C LEU A 214 -20.01 9.95 20.64
N PHE A 215 -19.68 8.69 20.35
CA PHE A 215 -20.59 7.75 19.68
C PHE A 215 -21.47 6.93 20.64
N GLY A 216 -21.15 6.94 21.94
CA GLY A 216 -21.90 6.23 22.98
C GLY A 216 -23.25 6.87 23.32
N ASN A 217 -23.43 8.16 23.02
CA ASN A 217 -24.70 8.88 23.20
C ASN A 217 -25.63 8.81 21.98
N THR A 218 -25.21 8.23 20.86
CA THR A 218 -26.01 8.17 19.64
C THR A 218 -26.75 6.82 19.53
N LYS A 219 -27.75 6.61 20.40
CA LYS A 219 -28.84 5.64 20.12
C LYS A 219 -29.69 6.03 18.88
N VAL A 220 -29.38 7.15 18.21
CA VAL A 220 -30.18 7.74 17.12
C VAL A 220 -29.80 7.22 15.71
N PHE A 221 -28.64 6.60 15.50
CA PHE A 221 -28.20 6.19 14.14
C PHE A 221 -28.60 4.77 13.73
N ASN A 222 -29.41 4.07 14.52
CA ASN A 222 -29.99 2.78 14.16
C ASN A 222 -31.37 2.90 13.47
N LEU A 223 -31.89 4.12 13.24
CA LEU A 223 -33.22 4.35 12.66
C LEU A 223 -33.22 4.88 11.21
N SER A 224 -32.06 5.10 10.60
CA SER A 224 -31.97 5.73 9.26
C SER A 224 -31.29 4.87 8.18
N LEU A 225 -31.02 3.59 8.44
CA LEU A 225 -30.43 2.67 7.46
C LEU A 225 -31.24 1.39 7.21
N GLU A 226 -32.46 1.32 7.76
CA GLU A 226 -33.51 0.37 7.35
C GLU A 226 -34.48 0.97 6.33
N THR A 227 -34.30 2.24 5.94
CA THR A 227 -35.21 2.99 5.03
C THR A 227 -34.63 3.33 3.66
N THR A 228 -33.46 2.83 3.30
CA THR A 228 -33.01 2.85 1.90
C THR A 228 -32.63 1.45 1.47
N MET A 229 -33.63 0.79 0.88
CA MET A 229 -33.51 -0.34 -0.05
C MET A 229 -32.44 -0.07 -1.11
#